data_AF-A0A0F4LFM0-F1
#
_entry.id   AF-A0A0F4LFM0-F1
#
_cell.length_a   1.000
_cell.length_b   1.000
_cell.length_c   1.000
_cell.angle_alpha   90.00
_cell.angle_beta   90.00
_cell.angle_gamma   90.00
#
_symmetry.space_group_name_H-M   'P 1'
#
loop_
_entity.id
_entity.type
_entity.pdbx_description
1 polymer ?
#
loop_
_entity_poly.entity_id
_entity_poly.type
_entity_poly.pdbx_seq_one_letter_code
_entity_poly.pdbx_strand_id
1 'polypeptide(L)'
;MIMRLKRISHRLVLIGFIIFFIGLIGSIILIKTGSPETMELPNEYLNFHLVSLYLQPTVFLLFYKQVLTFRNINVFVTVRKKNRSMIMHLMVLATIYCLIFVLGLFVPYFLTGYPLFKFGSPILGTELIILHVFVLLLLLWLLVGGYNWHRPYLLLLIVIIIDLIYHYYIEKNILISYSPLYDELYRAIHEIYGGF
;
A
#
# COMPACT_ATOMS: atom_id res chain seq x y z
N MET A 1 33.82 8.32 7.58
CA MET A 1 32.45 8.89 7.54
C MET A 1 31.76 8.70 6.18
N ILE A 2 32.46 8.93 5.05
CA ILE A 2 31.92 8.84 3.67
C ILE A 2 31.37 7.44 3.30
N MET A 3 32.04 6.35 3.71
CA MET A 3 31.54 4.98 3.45
C MET A 3 30.20 4.66 4.12
N ARG A 4 29.90 5.21 5.30
CA ARG A 4 28.64 4.95 6.01
C ARG A 4 27.46 5.66 5.34
N LEU A 5 27.66 6.86 4.80
CA LEU A 5 26.64 7.60 4.04
C LEU A 5 26.31 6.92 2.71
N LYS A 6 27.32 6.46 1.96
CA LYS A 6 27.09 5.66 0.73
C LYS A 6 26.30 4.39 1.02
N ARG A 7 26.64 3.68 2.11
CA ARG A 7 25.93 2.46 2.52
C ARG A 7 24.46 2.70 2.89
N ILE A 8 24.13 3.84 3.52
CA ILE A 8 22.74 4.20 3.81
C ILE A 8 21.99 4.50 2.52
N SER A 9 22.56 5.30 1.61
CA SER A 9 21.96 5.61 0.30
C SER A 9 21.66 4.34 -0.51
N HIS A 10 22.62 3.41 -0.61
CA HIS A 10 22.40 2.14 -1.30
C HIS A 10 21.28 1.29 -0.65
N ARG A 11 21.14 1.31 0.67
CA ARG A 11 20.04 0.60 1.36
C ARG A 11 18.68 1.21 1.05
N LEU A 12 18.57 2.53 0.96
CA LEU A 12 17.33 3.22 0.59
C LEU A 12 16.90 2.84 -0.83
N VAL A 13 17.85 2.90 -1.78
CA VAL A 13 17.59 2.53 -3.17
C VAL A 13 17.19 1.06 -3.28
N LEU A 14 17.91 0.16 -2.60
CA LEU A 14 17.61 -1.27 -2.60
C LEU A 14 16.21 -1.58 -2.08
N ILE A 15 15.80 -0.95 -0.97
CA ILE A 15 14.45 -1.16 -0.42
C ILE A 15 13.37 -0.63 -1.38
N GLY A 16 13.61 0.51 -2.05
CA GLY A 16 12.72 0.99 -3.11
C GLY A 16 12.56 -0.04 -4.23
N PHE A 17 13.65 -0.64 -4.71
CA PHE A 17 13.58 -1.72 -5.70
C PHE A 17 12.81 -2.94 -5.19
N ILE A 18 13.04 -3.36 -3.94
CA ILE A 18 12.30 -4.48 -3.34
C ILE A 18 10.80 -4.19 -3.32
N ILE A 19 10.39 -2.98 -2.90
CA ILE A 19 8.99 -2.55 -2.88
C ILE A 19 8.38 -2.60 -4.29
N PHE A 20 9.13 -2.14 -5.30
CA PHE A 20 8.69 -2.24 -6.70
C PHE A 20 8.46 -3.69 -7.12
N PHE A 21 9.41 -4.59 -6.85
CA PHE A 21 9.29 -6.00 -7.21
C PHE A 21 8.14 -6.69 -6.47
N ILE A 22 7.88 -6.34 -5.21
CA ILE A 22 6.72 -6.86 -4.47
C ILE A 22 5.42 -6.43 -5.15
N GLY A 23 5.29 -5.15 -5.54
CA GLY A 23 4.14 -4.66 -6.29
C GLY A 23 3.97 -5.38 -7.63
N LEU A 24 5.06 -5.54 -8.39
CA LEU A 24 5.07 -6.19 -9.70
C LEU A 24 4.68 -7.67 -9.62
N ILE A 25 5.32 -8.42 -8.71
CA ILE A 25 4.99 -9.85 -8.50
C ILE A 25 3.56 -9.99 -8.02
N GLY A 26 3.12 -9.16 -7.06
CA GLY A 26 1.75 -9.14 -6.59
C GLY A 26 0.75 -8.93 -7.72
N SER A 27 0.99 -7.94 -8.58
CA SER A 27 0.19 -7.66 -9.77
C SER A 27 0.11 -8.83 -10.74
N ILE A 28 1.25 -9.48 -11.04
CA ILE A 28 1.28 -10.66 -11.91
C ILE A 28 0.49 -11.82 -11.31
N ILE A 29 0.58 -12.04 -10.00
CA ILE A 29 -0.18 -13.08 -9.31
C ILE A 29 -1.67 -12.80 -9.46
N LEU A 30 -2.12 -11.58 -9.12
CA LEU A 30 -3.52 -11.15 -9.23
C LEU A 30 -4.06 -11.40 -10.64
N ILE A 31 -3.39 -10.86 -11.66
CA ILE A 31 -3.81 -11.00 -13.07
C ILE A 31 -3.89 -12.47 -13.52
N LYS A 32 -3.01 -13.35 -13.00
CA LYS A 32 -3.02 -14.78 -13.35
C LYS A 32 -4.10 -15.57 -12.61
N THR A 33 -4.47 -15.16 -11.41
CA THR A 33 -5.49 -15.82 -10.59
C THR A 33 -6.89 -15.29 -10.87
N GLY A 34 -7.01 -14.07 -11.38
CA GLY A 34 -8.27 -13.44 -11.75
C GLY A 34 -8.99 -14.16 -12.88
N SER A 35 -10.33 -14.26 -12.79
CA SER A 35 -11.14 -14.79 -13.88
C SER A 35 -11.33 -13.72 -14.96
N PRO A 36 -11.13 -14.04 -16.26
CA PRO A 36 -11.37 -13.11 -17.36
C PRO A 36 -12.79 -12.53 -17.37
N GLU A 37 -13.77 -13.24 -16.82
CA GLU A 37 -15.17 -12.82 -16.78
C GLU A 37 -15.43 -11.71 -15.77
N THR A 38 -14.69 -11.69 -14.66
CA THR A 38 -14.82 -10.71 -13.56
C THR A 38 -13.68 -9.70 -13.52
N MET A 39 -12.76 -9.77 -14.50
CA MET A 39 -11.57 -8.93 -14.56
C MET A 39 -11.95 -7.44 -14.74
N GLU A 40 -11.72 -6.66 -13.70
CA GLU A 40 -11.67 -5.20 -13.71
C GLU A 40 -10.71 -4.73 -12.61
N LEU A 41 -10.24 -3.49 -12.71
CA LEU A 41 -9.19 -2.99 -11.81
C LEU A 41 -9.64 -2.96 -10.33
N PRO A 42 -10.85 -2.45 -9.98
CA PRO A 42 -11.32 -2.50 -8.59
C PRO A 42 -11.41 -3.93 -8.04
N ASN A 43 -11.77 -4.91 -8.87
CA ASN A 43 -11.88 -6.29 -8.43
C ASN A 43 -10.52 -6.85 -8.01
N GLU A 44 -9.56 -6.80 -8.93
CA GLU A 44 -8.26 -7.44 -8.74
C GLU A 44 -7.46 -6.83 -7.58
N TYR A 45 -7.56 -5.52 -7.37
CA TYR A 45 -6.70 -4.83 -6.39
C TYR A 45 -7.38 -4.52 -5.06
N LEU A 46 -8.71 -4.45 -5.01
CA LEU A 46 -9.46 -3.97 -3.83
C LEU A 46 -10.40 -5.05 -3.29
N ASN A 47 -10.91 -5.92 -4.15
CA ASN A 47 -11.67 -7.08 -3.68
C ASN A 47 -10.73 -8.20 -3.23
N PHE A 48 -9.69 -8.47 -4.00
CA PHE A 48 -8.74 -9.52 -3.68
C PHE A 48 -7.90 -9.13 -2.46
N HIS A 49 -8.00 -9.94 -1.43
CA HIS A 49 -7.39 -9.68 -0.13
C HIS A 49 -5.86 -9.61 -0.12
N LEU A 50 -5.17 -10.04 -1.18
CA LEU A 50 -3.70 -10.11 -1.24
C LEU A 50 -3.04 -8.77 -0.96
N VAL A 51 -3.57 -7.69 -1.55
CA VAL A 51 -2.97 -6.37 -1.46
C VAL A 51 -2.97 -5.89 -0.01
N SER A 52 -4.15 -5.86 0.61
CA SER A 52 -4.33 -5.32 1.96
C SER A 52 -3.84 -6.25 3.06
N LEU A 53 -3.94 -7.58 2.91
CA LEU A 53 -3.48 -8.51 3.96
C LEU A 53 -1.98 -8.79 3.93
N TYR A 54 -1.35 -8.76 2.75
CA TYR A 54 0.04 -9.20 2.61
C TYR A 54 0.95 -8.12 2.03
N LEU A 55 0.60 -7.51 0.90
CA LEU A 55 1.52 -6.60 0.20
C LEU A 55 1.70 -5.29 0.97
N GLN A 56 0.61 -4.63 1.38
CA GLN A 56 0.65 -3.37 2.13
C GLN A 56 1.36 -3.52 3.49
N PRO A 57 1.05 -4.53 4.34
CA PRO A 57 1.82 -4.78 5.56
C PRO A 57 3.31 -5.03 5.32
N THR A 58 3.67 -5.72 4.23
CA THR A 58 5.07 -5.93 3.87
C THR A 58 5.77 -4.60 3.53
N VAL A 59 5.09 -3.72 2.78
CA VAL A 59 5.61 -2.38 2.47
C VAL A 59 5.76 -1.54 3.74
N PHE A 60 4.80 -1.59 4.66
CA PHE A 60 4.89 -0.93 5.97
C PHE A 60 6.10 -1.40 6.76
N LEU A 61 6.34 -2.72 6.83
CA LEU A 61 7.50 -3.29 7.51
C LEU A 61 8.83 -2.79 6.92
N LEU A 62 8.94 -2.80 5.58
CA LEU A 62 10.15 -2.38 4.87
C LEU A 62 10.44 -0.89 5.08
N PHE A 63 9.42 -0.04 4.97
CA PHE A 63 9.56 1.38 5.25
C PHE A 63 9.88 1.64 6.72
N TYR A 64 9.17 0.99 7.65
CA TYR A 64 9.34 1.24 9.07
C TYR A 64 10.73 0.83 9.57
N LYS A 65 11.31 -0.22 9.00
CA LYS A 65 12.71 -0.59 9.24
C LYS A 65 13.69 0.57 8.98
N GLN A 66 13.40 1.42 7.99
CA GLN A 66 14.21 2.62 7.72
C GLN A 66 13.97 3.70 8.75
N VAL A 67 12.71 3.97 9.10
CA VAL A 67 12.36 4.92 10.17
C VAL A 67 13.12 4.57 11.45
N LEU A 68 13.13 3.29 11.85
CA LEU A 68 13.89 2.80 13.00
C LEU A 68 15.41 2.97 12.84
N THR A 69 15.94 2.74 11.63
CA THR A 69 17.36 2.96 11.34
C THR A 69 17.76 4.42 11.56
N PHE A 70 16.93 5.37 11.12
CA PHE A 70 17.16 6.80 11.35
C PHE A 70 16.88 7.21 12.80
N ARG A 71 15.95 6.56 13.50
CA ARG A 71 15.69 6.79 14.93
C ARG A 71 16.93 6.54 15.78
N ASN A 72 17.75 5.54 15.45
CA ASN A 72 19.00 5.25 16.17
C ASN A 72 20.00 6.43 16.17
N ILE A 73 19.89 7.36 15.21
CA ILE A 73 20.73 8.56 15.16
C ILE A 73 19.99 9.83 15.63
N ASN A 74 18.78 9.71 16.17
CA ASN A 74 17.93 10.84 16.56
C ASN A 74 18.60 11.78 17.56
N VAL A 75 19.36 11.24 18.53
CA VAL A 75 20.11 12.06 19.50
C VAL A 75 21.04 13.05 18.81
N PHE A 76 21.81 12.59 17.80
CA PHE A 76 22.73 13.46 17.04
C PHE A 76 22.00 14.49 16.17
N VAL A 77 20.86 14.11 15.60
CA VAL A 77 20.02 15.01 14.78
C VAL A 77 19.38 16.10 15.64
N THR A 78 18.97 15.74 16.86
CA THR A 78 18.33 16.64 17.83
C THR A 78 19.32 17.67 18.35
N VAL A 79 20.55 17.26 18.71
CA VAL A 79 21.63 18.18 19.12
C VAL A 79 21.93 19.22 18.03
N ARG A 80 21.78 18.85 16.75
CA ARG A 80 21.98 19.74 15.60
C ARG A 80 20.75 20.55 15.20
N LYS A 81 19.63 20.45 15.93
CA LYS A 81 18.34 21.11 15.63
C LYS A 81 17.82 20.80 14.22
N LYS A 82 18.08 19.60 13.68
CA LYS A 82 17.67 19.18 12.33
C LYS A 82 16.46 18.21 12.32
N ASN A 83 15.76 18.04 13.44
CA ASN A 83 14.66 17.08 13.57
C ASN A 83 13.56 17.30 12.50
N ARG A 84 13.08 18.54 12.31
CA ARG A 84 12.07 18.87 11.28
C ARG A 84 12.52 18.47 9.86
N SER A 85 13.79 18.68 9.53
CA SER A 85 14.33 18.30 8.22
C SER A 85 14.39 16.79 8.04
N MET A 86 14.70 16.03 9.11
CA MET A 86 14.67 14.57 9.07
C MET A 86 13.25 14.03 8.90
N ILE A 87 12.27 14.58 9.63
CA ILE A 87 10.85 14.20 9.48
C ILE A 87 10.39 14.45 8.05
N MET A 88 10.67 15.64 7.48
CA MET A 88 10.32 15.94 6.09
C MET A 88 10.98 14.97 5.10
N HIS A 89 12.26 14.62 5.33
CA HIS A 89 12.95 13.64 4.50
C HIS A 89 12.27 12.26 4.54
N LEU A 90 11.88 11.79 5.74
CA LEU A 90 11.16 10.52 5.90
C LEU A 90 9.76 10.55 5.27
N MET A 91 9.05 11.68 5.34
CA MET A 91 7.75 11.86 4.69
C MET A 91 7.87 11.78 3.17
N VAL A 92 8.84 12.47 2.58
CA VAL A 92 9.13 12.41 1.13
C VAL A 92 9.49 10.99 0.72
N LEU A 93 10.30 10.31 1.52
CA LEU A 93 10.69 8.93 1.27
C LEU A 93 9.49 7.97 1.32
N ALA A 94 8.59 8.13 2.29
CA ALA A 94 7.32 7.41 2.34
C ALA A 94 6.50 7.62 1.06
N THR A 95 6.37 8.88 0.61
CA THR A 95 5.64 9.21 -0.63
C THR A 95 6.27 8.54 -1.84
N ILE A 96 7.60 8.57 -1.97
CA ILE A 96 8.31 7.90 -3.07
C ILE A 96 8.06 6.39 -3.05
N TYR A 97 8.11 5.76 -1.87
CA TYR A 97 7.85 4.31 -1.76
C TYR A 97 6.41 3.94 -2.05
N CYS A 98 5.46 4.77 -1.64
CA CYS A 98 4.06 4.62 -2.02
C CYS A 98 3.91 4.64 -3.54
N LEU A 99 4.48 5.65 -4.21
CA LEU A 99 4.42 5.77 -5.67
C LEU A 99 5.09 4.58 -6.37
N ILE A 100 6.25 4.15 -5.90
CA ILE A 100 6.96 3.00 -6.47
C ILE A 100 6.13 1.72 -6.32
N PHE A 101 5.51 1.50 -5.16
CA PHE A 101 4.64 0.36 -4.93
C PHE A 101 3.43 0.38 -5.87
N VAL A 102 2.74 1.51 -5.94
CA VAL A 102 1.56 1.73 -6.79
C VAL A 102 1.90 1.53 -8.27
N LEU A 103 3.04 2.05 -8.73
CA LEU A 103 3.50 1.82 -10.10
C LEU A 103 3.77 0.34 -10.36
N GLY A 104 4.48 -0.35 -9.45
CA GLY A 104 4.70 -1.79 -9.57
C GLY A 104 3.40 -2.57 -9.61
N LEU A 105 2.40 -2.14 -8.83
CA LEU A 105 1.11 -2.80 -8.71
C LEU A 105 0.21 -2.59 -9.94
N PHE A 106 0.07 -1.36 -10.45
CA PHE A 106 -0.90 -1.07 -11.52
C PHE A 106 -0.33 -1.14 -12.94
N VAL A 107 0.97 -0.86 -13.16
CA VAL A 107 1.55 -0.88 -14.52
C VAL A 107 1.31 -2.20 -15.26
N PRO A 108 1.46 -3.39 -14.64
CA PRO A 108 1.20 -4.65 -15.34
C PRO A 108 -0.25 -4.78 -15.80
N TYR A 109 -1.23 -4.26 -15.05
CA TYR A 109 -2.64 -4.30 -15.44
C TYR A 109 -2.90 -3.57 -16.76
N PHE A 110 -2.31 -2.38 -16.93
CA PHE A 110 -2.46 -1.59 -18.15
C PHE A 110 -1.91 -2.29 -19.40
N LEU A 111 -1.09 -3.33 -19.25
CA LEU A 111 -0.54 -4.13 -20.35
C LEU A 111 -1.43 -5.33 -20.73
N THR A 112 -2.48 -5.63 -19.96
CA THR A 112 -3.32 -6.82 -20.18
C THR A 112 -4.43 -6.63 -21.22
N GLY A 113 -4.82 -5.38 -21.51
CA GLY A 113 -5.96 -5.07 -22.37
C GLY A 113 -7.34 -5.29 -21.72
N TYR A 114 -7.40 -5.71 -20.45
CA TYR A 114 -8.66 -5.84 -19.71
C TYR A 114 -9.28 -4.47 -19.41
N PRO A 115 -10.62 -4.39 -19.31
CA PRO A 115 -11.28 -3.13 -18.97
C PRO A 115 -10.84 -2.65 -17.59
N LEU A 116 -10.66 -1.34 -17.43
CA LEU A 116 -10.37 -0.74 -16.13
C LEU A 116 -11.61 -0.80 -15.22
N PHE A 117 -12.78 -0.56 -15.80
CA PHE A 117 -14.08 -0.57 -15.15
C PHE A 117 -15.08 -1.27 -16.06
N LYS A 118 -15.77 -2.28 -15.53
CA LYS A 118 -16.73 -3.13 -16.23
C LYS A 118 -18.09 -3.14 -15.55
N PHE A 119 -18.14 -3.23 -14.23
CA PHE A 119 -19.38 -3.52 -13.49
C PHE A 119 -20.03 -2.29 -12.85
N GLY A 120 -19.27 -1.23 -12.58
CA GLY A 120 -19.76 -0.04 -11.91
C GLY A 120 -19.40 1.26 -12.64
N SER A 121 -19.74 2.39 -12.03
CA SER A 121 -19.44 3.71 -12.57
C SER A 121 -17.93 3.98 -12.57
N PRO A 122 -17.31 4.31 -13.72
CA PRO A 122 -15.88 4.62 -13.79
C PRO A 122 -15.44 5.73 -12.83
N ILE A 123 -16.32 6.70 -12.55
CA ILE A 123 -16.05 7.80 -11.63
C ILE A 123 -15.89 7.25 -10.21
N LEU A 124 -16.88 6.47 -9.73
CA LEU A 124 -16.84 5.86 -8.40
C LEU A 124 -15.65 4.90 -8.27
N GLY A 125 -15.38 4.08 -9.29
CA GLY A 125 -14.24 3.17 -9.28
C GLY A 125 -12.91 3.92 -9.18
N THR A 126 -12.77 5.03 -9.91
CA THR A 126 -11.58 5.89 -9.85
C THR A 126 -11.42 6.54 -8.48
N GLU A 127 -12.50 7.07 -7.90
CA GLU A 127 -12.50 7.65 -6.55
C GLU A 127 -12.09 6.62 -5.50
N LEU A 128 -12.55 5.37 -5.63
CA LEU A 128 -12.24 4.27 -4.72
C LEU A 128 -10.75 3.89 -4.78
N ILE A 129 -10.17 3.80 -5.98
CA ILE A 129 -8.72 3.57 -6.15
C ILE A 129 -7.90 4.73 -5.57
N ILE A 130 -8.33 5.98 -5.81
CA ILE A 130 -7.67 7.17 -5.25
C ILE A 130 -7.73 7.14 -3.72
N LEU A 131 -8.89 6.81 -3.14
CA LEU A 131 -9.05 6.70 -1.70
C LEU A 131 -8.13 5.63 -1.12
N HIS A 132 -8.06 4.45 -1.74
CA HIS A 132 -7.17 3.36 -1.32
C HIS A 132 -5.70 3.81 -1.29
N VAL A 133 -5.22 4.41 -2.38
CA VAL A 133 -3.84 4.92 -2.47
C VAL A 133 -3.59 6.04 -1.46
N PHE A 134 -4.58 6.90 -1.23
CA PHE A 134 -4.48 7.99 -0.26
C PHE A 134 -4.38 7.47 1.17
N VAL A 135 -5.20 6.47 1.55
CA VAL A 135 -5.12 5.83 2.87
C VAL A 135 -3.77 5.15 3.06
N LEU A 136 -3.28 4.41 2.07
CA LEU A 136 -1.95 3.80 2.10
C LEU A 136 -0.86 4.85 2.37
N LEU A 137 -0.92 6.00 1.69
CA LEU A 137 0.03 7.09 1.89
C LEU A 137 -0.06 7.69 3.31
N LEU A 138 -1.28 7.92 3.81
CA LEU A 138 -1.50 8.43 5.16
C LEU A 138 -0.94 7.47 6.23
N LEU A 139 -1.10 6.17 6.04
CA LEU A 139 -0.56 5.15 6.95
C LEU A 139 0.97 5.13 6.93
N LEU A 140 1.59 5.24 5.75
CA LEU A 140 3.04 5.41 5.62
C LEU A 140 3.54 6.69 6.32
N TRP A 141 2.81 7.81 6.20
CA TRP A 141 3.14 9.03 6.92
C TRP A 141 2.97 8.89 8.43
N LEU A 142 1.94 8.18 8.89
CA LEU A 142 1.73 7.92 10.31
C LEU A 142 2.92 7.16 10.92
N LEU A 143 3.47 6.19 10.17
CA LEU A 143 4.69 5.46 10.55
C LEU A 143 5.91 6.37 10.73
N VAL A 144 6.00 7.54 10.06
CA VAL A 144 7.09 8.51 10.31
C VAL A 144 7.08 9.00 11.76
N GLY A 145 5.92 9.05 12.41
CA GLY A 145 5.79 9.39 13.84
C GLY A 145 6.63 8.48 14.76
N GLY A 146 6.92 7.26 14.31
CA GLY A 146 7.79 6.31 15.00
C GLY A 146 9.21 6.80 15.24
N TYR A 147 9.66 7.80 14.47
CA TYR A 147 10.98 8.42 14.63
C TYR A 147 11.18 9.05 16.03
N ASN A 148 10.14 9.70 16.57
CA ASN A 148 10.18 10.37 17.88
C ASN A 148 9.38 9.65 18.97
N TRP A 149 8.57 8.64 18.62
CA TRP A 149 7.76 7.92 19.61
C TRP A 149 8.62 7.06 20.54
N HIS A 150 8.28 7.05 21.82
CA HIS A 150 8.84 6.16 22.85
C HIS A 150 8.68 4.64 22.56
N ARG A 151 7.49 4.19 22.13
CA ARG A 151 7.15 2.79 21.79
C ARG A 151 6.95 2.61 20.28
N PRO A 152 8.02 2.56 19.47
CA PRO A 152 7.88 2.57 18.02
C PRO A 152 7.20 1.30 17.48
N TYR A 153 7.55 0.11 18.00
CA TYR A 153 6.96 -1.13 17.49
C TYR A 153 5.43 -1.22 17.68
N LEU A 154 4.89 -0.54 18.70
CA LEU A 154 3.43 -0.44 18.91
C LEU A 154 2.77 0.35 17.76
N LEU A 155 3.43 1.39 17.25
CA LEU A 155 2.90 2.20 16.16
C LEU A 155 2.72 1.39 14.87
N LEU A 156 3.68 0.51 14.57
CA LEU A 156 3.58 -0.38 13.42
C LEU A 156 2.37 -1.33 13.55
N LEU A 157 2.18 -1.93 14.72
CA LEU A 157 1.03 -2.79 14.99
C LEU A 157 -0.29 -2.03 14.81
N ILE A 158 -0.37 -0.81 15.36
CA ILE A 158 -1.55 0.06 15.22
C ILE A 158 -1.82 0.37 13.74
N VAL A 159 -0.80 0.71 12.96
CA VAL A 159 -0.97 1.00 11.52
C VAL A 159 -1.50 -0.20 10.75
N ILE A 160 -0.97 -1.40 11.01
CA ILE A 160 -1.47 -2.64 10.37
C ILE A 160 -2.93 -2.89 10.77
N ILE A 161 -3.29 -2.69 12.04
CA ILE A 161 -4.68 -2.85 12.49
C ILE A 161 -5.61 -1.84 11.80
N ILE A 162 -5.19 -0.57 11.67
CA ILE A 162 -5.97 0.46 10.98
C ILE A 162 -6.16 0.10 9.51
N ASP A 163 -5.12 -0.39 8.85
CA ASP A 163 -5.16 -0.85 7.46
C ASP A 163 -6.21 -1.95 7.24
N LEU A 164 -6.19 -2.97 8.10
CA LEU A 164 -7.17 -4.05 8.07
C LEU A 164 -8.59 -3.56 8.36
N ILE A 165 -8.77 -2.69 9.37
CA ILE A 165 -10.08 -2.12 9.67
C ILE A 165 -10.61 -1.32 8.47
N TYR A 166 -9.77 -0.48 7.86
CA TYR A 166 -10.13 0.27 6.67
C TYR A 166 -10.56 -0.67 5.54
N HIS A 167 -9.79 -1.70 5.24
CA HIS A 167 -10.10 -2.64 4.18
C HIS A 167 -11.45 -3.36 4.42
N TYR A 168 -11.63 -3.97 5.60
CA TYR A 168 -12.82 -4.80 5.86
C TYR A 168 -14.10 -4.00 6.14
N TYR A 169 -14.00 -2.84 6.78
CA TYR A 169 -15.19 -2.09 7.23
C TYR A 169 -15.51 -0.86 6.38
N ILE A 170 -14.55 -0.30 5.66
CA ILE A 170 -14.75 0.92 4.88
C ILE A 170 -14.68 0.58 3.39
N GLU A 171 -13.53 0.08 2.93
CA GLU A 171 -13.28 -0.18 1.52
C GLU A 171 -14.26 -1.18 0.92
N LYS A 172 -14.48 -2.34 1.59
CA LYS A 172 -15.44 -3.34 1.13
C LYS A 172 -16.87 -2.81 1.04
N ASN A 173 -17.30 -2.01 2.01
CA ASN A 173 -18.64 -1.41 1.99
C ASN A 173 -18.81 -0.40 0.83
N ILE A 174 -17.78 0.38 0.53
CA ILE A 174 -17.80 1.28 -0.62
C ILE A 174 -17.76 0.47 -1.93
N LEU A 175 -17.01 -0.64 -1.98
CA LEU A 175 -16.94 -1.52 -3.14
C LEU A 175 -18.29 -2.17 -3.46
N ILE A 176 -19.04 -2.59 -2.45
CA ILE A 176 -20.43 -3.07 -2.58
C ILE A 176 -21.33 -1.98 -3.18
N SER A 177 -21.13 -0.73 -2.78
CA SER A 177 -21.87 0.42 -3.34
C SER A 177 -21.49 0.70 -4.81
N TYR A 178 -20.26 0.37 -5.21
CA TYR A 178 -19.80 0.47 -6.60
C TYR A 178 -20.42 -0.62 -7.49
N SER A 179 -20.57 -1.86 -6.99
CA SER A 179 -21.35 -2.90 -7.66
C SER A 179 -21.84 -3.97 -6.67
N PRO A 180 -23.12 -4.43 -6.76
CA PRO A 180 -23.64 -5.52 -5.93
C PRO A 180 -22.88 -6.84 -6.08
N LEU A 181 -22.12 -7.02 -7.17
CA LEU A 181 -21.27 -8.19 -7.37
C LEU A 181 -20.18 -8.32 -6.31
N TYR A 182 -19.87 -7.26 -5.57
CA TYR A 182 -18.92 -7.31 -4.45
C TYR A 182 -19.55 -7.73 -3.12
N ASP A 183 -20.87 -7.86 -3.07
CA ASP A 183 -21.58 -8.40 -1.90
C ASP A 183 -21.62 -9.93 -1.98
N GLU A 184 -21.00 -10.58 -1.01
CA GLU A 184 -20.95 -12.04 -0.89
C GLU A 184 -22.35 -12.65 -0.78
N LEU A 185 -23.30 -11.98 -0.10
CA LEU A 185 -24.67 -12.44 0.05
C LEU A 185 -25.43 -12.33 -1.28
N TYR A 186 -25.29 -11.20 -1.97
CA TYR A 186 -25.90 -11.00 -3.29
C TYR A 186 -25.44 -12.08 -4.26
N ARG A 187 -24.14 -12.39 -4.27
CA ARG A 187 -23.57 -13.45 -5.10
C ARG A 187 -24.09 -14.84 -4.76
N ALA A 188 -24.21 -15.16 -3.47
CA ALA A 188 -24.74 -16.45 -3.04
C ALA A 188 -26.19 -16.65 -3.50
N ILE A 189 -27.02 -15.60 -3.42
CA ILE A 189 -28.43 -15.64 -3.85
C ILE A 189 -28.55 -15.82 -5.36
N HIS A 190 -27.66 -15.22 -6.14
CA HIS A 190 -27.71 -15.25 -7.61
C HIS A 190 -26.81 -16.34 -8.23
N GLU A 191 -26.29 -17.26 -7.40
CA GLU A 191 -25.45 -18.38 -7.81
C GLU A 191 -24.20 -17.96 -8.62
N ILE A 192 -23.65 -16.78 -8.30
CA ILE A 192 -22.46 -16.24 -8.96
C ILE A 192 -21.22 -16.84 -8.30
N TYR A 193 -20.92 -18.08 -8.71
CA TYR A 193 -19.79 -18.87 -8.25
C TYR A 193 -18.61 -18.77 -9.23
N GLY A 194 -17.48 -18.27 -8.74
CA GLY A 194 -16.24 -18.13 -9.53
C GLY A 194 -15.83 -16.68 -9.78
N GLY A 195 -14.51 -16.45 -9.81
CA GLY A 195 -13.90 -15.20 -10.27
C GLY A 195 -13.41 -14.22 -9.20
N PHE A 196 -13.09 -14.68 -8.00
CA PHE A 196 -12.60 -13.82 -6.90
C PHE A 196 -11.67 -14.61 -5.99
#